data_AF-A0A962FUY0-F1
#
_entry.id   AF-A0A962FUY0-F1
#
_cell.length_a   1.000
_cell.length_b   1.000
_cell.length_c   1.000
_cell.angle_alpha   90.00
_cell.angle_beta   90.00
_cell.angle_gamma   90.00
#
_symmetry.space_group_name_H-M   'P 1'
#
loop_
_entity.id
_entity.type
_entity.pdbx_description
1 polymer ?
#
loop_
_entity_poly.entity_id
_entity_poly.type
_entity_poly.pdbx_seq_one_letter_code
_entity_poly.pdbx_strand_id
1 'polypeptide(L)'
;MAFHNNTTTGCSVIHHSIRNVLEEDSTAYTAILESGGAPNMDYAGYCCHVSLNRLRQSLENPHISAERLEGLLRRAARKYCHENPADGWAYVMARYLTRHVNGNQAAF
;
A
#
# COMPACT_ATOMS: atom_id res chain seq x y z
N MET A 1 -4.78 6.62 -38.04
CA MET A 1 -4.09 5.66 -37.14
C MET A 1 -4.43 6.04 -35.72
N ALA A 2 -5.37 5.34 -35.08
CA ALA A 2 -5.77 5.58 -33.69
C ALA A 2 -4.97 4.63 -32.79
N PHE A 3 -4.12 5.17 -31.94
CA PHE A 3 -3.28 4.36 -31.05
C PHE A 3 -4.04 4.00 -29.76
N HIS A 4 -3.97 2.70 -29.48
CA HIS A 4 -4.57 1.93 -28.40
C HIS A 4 -4.24 2.40 -26.97
N ASN A 5 -5.25 2.30 -26.10
CA ASN A 5 -5.26 1.69 -24.76
C ASN A 5 -3.91 1.61 -24.01
N ASN A 6 -3.61 2.58 -23.15
CA ASN A 6 -2.45 2.51 -22.25
C ASN A 6 -2.79 2.57 -20.74
N THR A 7 -4.07 2.63 -20.36
CA THR A 7 -4.48 2.80 -18.95
C THR A 7 -4.49 1.51 -18.13
N THR A 8 -4.61 0.34 -18.76
CA THR A 8 -4.74 -0.94 -18.03
C THR A 8 -3.39 -1.49 -17.52
N THR A 9 -2.30 -1.24 -18.25
CA THR A 9 -0.96 -1.79 -17.94
C THR A 9 -0.24 -1.04 -16.82
N GLY A 10 -0.44 0.27 -16.71
CA GLY A 10 0.16 1.06 -15.62
C GLY A 10 -0.40 0.70 -14.24
N CYS A 11 -1.70 0.45 -14.17
CA CYS A 11 -2.39 0.12 -12.91
C CYS A 11 -1.94 -1.24 -12.33
N SER A 12 -1.68 -2.23 -13.19
CA SER A 12 -1.19 -3.55 -12.75
C SER A 12 0.26 -3.51 -12.28
N VAL A 13 1.12 -2.73 -12.93
CA VAL A 13 2.53 -2.55 -12.53
C VAL A 13 2.65 -1.80 -11.21
N ILE A 14 1.90 -0.70 -11.05
CA ILE A 14 1.85 0.09 -9.81
C ILE A 14 1.34 -0.79 -8.66
N HIS A 15 0.24 -1.51 -8.89
CA HIS A 15 -0.33 -2.44 -7.91
C HIS A 15 0.69 -3.51 -7.49
N HIS A 16 1.39 -4.12 -8.44
CA HIS A 16 2.39 -5.13 -8.15
C HIS A 16 3.58 -4.56 -7.38
N SER A 17 4.05 -3.36 -7.75
CA SER A 17 5.14 -2.69 -7.05
C SER A 17 4.79 -2.37 -5.59
N ILE A 18 3.63 -1.77 -5.34
CA ILE A 18 3.14 -1.49 -3.97
C ILE A 18 3.01 -2.79 -3.19
N ARG A 19 2.41 -3.82 -3.80
CA ARG A 19 2.24 -5.13 -3.16
C ARG A 19 3.59 -5.72 -2.74
N ASN A 20 4.60 -5.72 -3.61
CA ASN A 20 5.91 -6.28 -3.29
C ASN A 20 6.56 -5.55 -2.10
N VAL A 21 6.48 -4.21 -2.08
CA VAL A 21 6.99 -3.43 -0.94
C VAL A 21 6.27 -3.82 0.36
N LEU A 22 4.95 -3.97 0.32
CA LEU A 22 4.18 -4.41 1.48
C LEU A 22 4.41 -5.89 1.85
N GLU A 23 4.79 -6.77 0.93
CA GLU A 23 5.13 -8.16 1.28
C GLU A 23 6.54 -8.25 1.91
N GLU A 24 7.49 -7.47 1.40
CA GLU A 24 8.83 -7.32 1.97
C GLU A 24 8.76 -6.74 3.40
N ASP A 25 8.00 -5.66 3.59
CA ASP A 25 7.79 -5.05 4.90
C ASP A 25 7.10 -6.02 5.86
N SER A 26 6.16 -6.84 5.39
CA SER A 26 5.46 -7.84 6.21
C SER A 26 6.42 -8.89 6.71
N THR A 27 7.32 -9.35 5.85
CA THR A 27 8.34 -10.35 6.19
C THR A 27 9.31 -9.77 7.22
N ALA A 28 9.79 -8.55 7.00
CA ALA A 28 10.69 -7.87 7.92
C ALA A 28 10.03 -7.60 9.29
N TYR A 29 8.79 -7.12 9.29
CA TYR A 29 8.03 -6.86 10.52
C TYR A 29 7.76 -8.15 11.30
N THR A 30 7.40 -9.24 10.62
CA THR A 30 7.19 -10.55 11.26
C THR A 30 8.48 -11.07 11.87
N ALA A 31 9.62 -10.96 11.16
CA ALA A 31 10.92 -11.35 11.69
C ALA A 31 11.30 -10.55 12.96
N ILE A 32 10.96 -9.25 13.02
CA ILE A 32 11.15 -8.44 14.22
C ILE A 32 10.32 -8.99 15.38
N LEU A 33 9.03 -9.30 15.16
CA LEU A 33 8.17 -9.88 16.18
C LEU A 33 8.67 -11.25 16.66
N GLU A 34 9.06 -12.12 15.74
CA GLU A 34 9.57 -13.46 16.04
C GLU A 34 10.90 -13.42 16.80
N SER A 35 11.74 -12.42 16.56
CA SER A 35 12.96 -12.18 17.33
C SER A 35 12.72 -11.62 18.75
N GLY A 36 11.46 -11.44 19.14
CA GLY A 36 11.06 -10.87 20.44
C GLY A 36 11.03 -9.34 20.46
N GLY A 37 11.12 -8.69 19.29
CA GLY A 37 10.96 -7.25 19.16
C GLY A 37 9.50 -6.83 19.39
N ALA A 38 9.29 -5.78 20.18
CA ALA A 38 7.99 -5.14 20.37
C ALA A 38 8.03 -3.74 19.74
N PRO A 39 7.85 -3.61 18.41
CA PRO A 39 7.80 -2.30 17.78
C PRO A 39 6.66 -1.47 18.38
N ASN A 40 6.95 -0.25 18.82
CA ASN A 40 5.95 0.70 19.35
C ASN A 40 5.05 1.30 18.25
N MET A 41 4.91 0.62 17.12
CA MET A 41 4.12 1.05 15.98
C MET A 41 3.39 -0.14 15.37
N ASP A 42 2.21 0.12 14.83
CA ASP A 42 1.48 -0.88 14.08
C ASP A 42 2.14 -1.12 12.71
N TYR A 43 1.74 -2.21 12.06
CA TYR A 43 2.30 -2.60 10.77
C TYR A 43 2.15 -1.50 9.70
N ALA A 44 1.03 -0.78 9.70
CA ALA A 44 0.83 0.37 8.82
C ALA A 44 1.85 1.49 9.07
N GLY A 45 2.10 1.84 10.34
CA GLY A 45 3.15 2.78 10.71
C GLY A 45 4.54 2.29 10.28
N TYR A 46 4.84 1.01 10.48
CA TYR A 46 6.11 0.42 10.07
C TYR A 46 6.37 0.57 8.56
N CYS A 47 5.42 0.15 7.71
CA CYS A 47 5.54 0.32 6.25
C CYS A 47 5.73 1.79 5.86
N CYS A 48 4.97 2.70 6.48
CA CYS A 48 5.03 4.12 6.17
C CYS A 48 6.31 4.80 6.64
N HIS A 49 7.01 4.26 7.64
CA HIS A 49 8.28 4.81 8.10
C HIS A 49 9.48 4.18 7.38
N VAL A 50 9.49 2.85 7.22
CA VAL A 50 10.62 2.11 6.67
C VAL A 50 10.66 2.23 5.14
N SER A 51 9.50 2.12 4.49
CA SER A 51 9.40 2.04 3.03
C SER A 51 8.77 3.28 2.40
N LEU A 52 8.72 4.42 3.11
CA LEU A 52 8.10 5.67 2.63
C LEU A 52 8.55 6.07 1.23
N ASN A 53 9.87 6.07 1.00
CA ASN A 53 10.45 6.52 -0.27
C ASN A 53 10.13 5.55 -1.41
N ARG A 54 10.13 4.24 -1.12
CA ARG A 54 9.76 3.20 -2.09
C ARG A 54 8.27 3.30 -2.43
N LEU A 55 7.42 3.47 -1.42
CA LEU A 55 5.97 3.67 -1.60
C LEU A 55 5.68 4.96 -2.39
N ARG A 56 6.38 6.07 -2.12
CA ARG A 56 6.29 7.32 -2.89
C ARG A 56 6.58 7.11 -4.38
N GLN A 57 7.64 6.35 -4.69
CA GLN A 57 8.02 6.01 -6.05
C GLN A 57 6.98 5.10 -6.70
N SER A 58 6.57 4.03 -6.02
CA SER A 58 5.58 3.08 -6.52
C SER A 58 4.21 3.72 -6.73
N LEU A 59 3.83 4.70 -5.91
CA LEU A 59 2.58 5.46 -6.01
C LEU A 59 2.66 6.63 -6.99
N GLU A 60 3.82 6.87 -7.60
CA GLU A 60 4.10 8.05 -8.45
C GLU A 60 3.72 9.39 -7.77
N ASN A 61 3.76 9.42 -6.43
CA ASN A 61 3.39 10.56 -5.61
C ASN A 61 4.50 10.89 -4.62
N PRO A 62 5.52 11.66 -5.03
CA PRO A 62 6.69 11.96 -4.20
C PRO A 62 6.35 12.83 -2.97
N HIS A 63 5.20 13.51 -2.99
CA HIS A 63 4.81 14.47 -1.95
C HIS A 63 3.86 13.89 -0.89
N ILE A 64 3.43 12.62 -1.02
CA ILE A 64 2.59 12.02 0.01
C ILE A 64 3.36 11.95 1.34
N SER A 65 2.75 12.48 2.41
CA SER A 65 3.31 12.40 3.75
C SER A 65 3.13 10.99 4.34
N ALA A 66 4.03 10.61 5.25
CA ALA A 66 3.90 9.34 5.98
C ALA A 66 2.54 9.25 6.69
N GLU A 67 2.12 10.31 7.39
CA GLU A 67 0.83 10.39 8.08
C GLU A 67 -0.36 10.15 7.14
N ARG A 68 -0.31 10.71 5.93
CA ARG A 68 -1.40 10.52 4.94
C ARG A 68 -1.43 9.09 4.43
N LEU A 69 -0.28 8.51 4.15
CA LEU A 69 -0.16 7.13 3.68
C LEU A 69 -0.60 6.14 4.77
N GLU A 70 -0.18 6.37 6.01
CA GLU A 70 -0.55 5.60 7.19
C GLU A 70 -2.06 5.69 7.44
N GLY A 71 -2.64 6.89 7.30
CA GLY A 71 -4.07 7.10 7.37
C GLY A 71 -4.85 6.34 6.28
N LEU A 72 -4.30 6.22 5.07
CA LEU A 72 -4.90 5.42 3.99
C LEU A 72 -4.81 3.93 4.29
N LEU A 73 -3.65 3.45 4.72
CA LEU A 73 -3.44 2.04 5.09
C LEU A 73 -4.33 1.62 6.26
N ARG A 74 -4.45 2.46 7.31
CA ARG A 74 -5.34 2.17 8.44
C ARG A 74 -6.81 2.17 8.02
N ARG A 75 -7.24 3.08 7.14
CA ARG A 75 -8.61 3.08 6.62
C ARG A 75 -8.90 1.82 5.81
N ALA A 76 -7.96 1.43 4.94
CA ALA A 76 -8.05 0.20 4.19
C ALA A 76 -8.10 -1.01 5.12
N ALA A 77 -7.20 -1.12 6.09
CA ALA A 77 -7.18 -2.20 7.06
C ALA A 77 -8.50 -2.33 7.82
N ARG A 78 -9.08 -1.21 8.28
CA ARG A 78 -10.40 -1.20 8.95
C ARG A 78 -11.52 -1.67 8.02
N LYS A 79 -11.53 -1.21 6.76
CA LYS A 79 -12.56 -1.56 5.78
C LYS A 79 -12.52 -3.04 5.41
N TYR A 80 -11.31 -3.58 5.21
CA TYR A 80 -11.14 -4.91 4.63
C TYR A 80 -10.92 -6.03 5.64
N CYS A 81 -10.55 -5.73 6.89
CA CYS A 81 -10.59 -6.70 8.00
C CYS A 81 -12.00 -7.31 8.17
N HIS A 82 -13.03 -6.59 7.74
CA HIS A 82 -14.41 -7.05 7.78
C HIS A 82 -14.89 -7.76 6.51
N GLU A 83 -14.39 -7.37 5.34
CA GLU A 83 -14.95 -7.79 4.04
C GLU A 83 -14.27 -9.03 3.43
N ASN A 84 -12.95 -9.21 3.57
CA ASN A 84 -12.21 -10.30 2.89
C ASN A 84 -11.00 -10.77 3.71
N PRO A 85 -11.18 -11.66 4.71
CA PRO A 85 -10.06 -12.19 5.49
C PRO A 85 -9.16 -13.17 4.71
N ALA A 86 -9.61 -13.66 3.54
CA ALA A 86 -8.87 -14.61 2.71
C ALA A 86 -7.86 -13.94 1.75
N ASP A 87 -8.08 -12.67 1.41
CA ASP A 87 -7.15 -11.92 0.56
C ASP A 87 -6.00 -11.42 1.42
N GLY A 88 -4.76 -11.75 1.03
CA GLY A 88 -3.56 -11.32 1.75
C GLY A 88 -3.55 -9.80 1.93
N TRP A 89 -3.26 -9.33 3.15
CA TRP A 89 -3.32 -7.91 3.52
C TRP A 89 -2.61 -7.00 2.50
N ALA A 90 -1.43 -7.39 2.03
CA ALA A 90 -0.66 -6.63 1.04
C ALA A 90 -1.39 -6.44 -0.30
N TYR A 91 -2.12 -7.45 -0.78
CA TYR A 91 -2.91 -7.38 -2.02
C TYR A 91 -4.04 -6.36 -1.88
N VAL A 92 -4.77 -6.44 -0.77
CA VAL A 92 -5.89 -5.54 -0.46
C VAL A 92 -5.41 -4.09 -0.32
N MET A 93 -4.33 -3.88 0.42
CA MET A 93 -3.75 -2.54 0.62
C MET A 93 -3.23 -1.95 -0.68
N ALA A 94 -2.52 -2.74 -1.50
CA ALA A 94 -2.07 -2.28 -2.82
C ALA A 94 -3.24 -1.83 -3.68
N ARG A 95 -4.33 -2.62 -3.74
CA ARG A 95 -5.54 -2.26 -4.48
C ARG A 95 -6.19 -0.98 -3.98
N TYR A 96 -6.25 -0.79 -2.66
CA TYR A 96 -6.82 0.43 -2.07
C TYR A 96 -5.95 1.65 -2.37
N LEU A 97 -4.64 1.54 -2.20
CA LEU A 97 -3.70 2.64 -2.44
C LEU A 97 -3.66 3.04 -3.91
N THR A 98 -3.60 2.10 -4.84
CA THR A 98 -3.65 2.40 -6.28
C THR A 98 -4.95 3.15 -6.63
N ARG A 99 -6.08 2.78 -6.01
CA ARG A 99 -7.37 3.46 -6.23
C ARG A 99 -7.43 4.86 -5.63
N HIS A 100 -6.92 5.06 -4.41
CA HIS A 100 -7.07 6.33 -3.71
C HIS A 100 -5.96 7.34 -3.97
N VAL A 101 -4.77 6.91 -4.39
CA VAL A 101 -3.65 7.81 -4.68
C VAL A 101 -3.66 8.25 -6.14
N ASN A 102 -3.97 7.35 -7.08
CA ASN A 102 -4.14 7.71 -8.50
C ASN A 102 -5.58 8.16 -8.82
N GLY A 103 -6.55 7.76 -8.01
CA GLY A 103 -7.92 8.25 -8.10
C GLY A 103 -8.08 9.62 -7.45
N ASN A 104 -7.47 10.64 -8.04
CA ASN A 104 -7.96 12.02 -7.91
C ASN A 104 -9.30 12.23 -8.66
N GLN A 105 -10.04 11.14 -8.98
CA GLN A 105 -11.36 11.13 -9.61
C GLN A 105 -12.25 10.03 -9.02
N ALA A 106 -12.92 10.33 -7.92
CA ALA A 106 -14.31 9.96 -7.67
C ALA A 106 -14.71 10.70 -6.39
N ALA A 107 -15.12 11.94 -6.57
CA ALA A 107 -15.83 12.67 -5.55
C ALA A 107 -17.13 11.93 -5.19
N PHE A 108 -17.49 12.06 -3.91
CA PHE A 108 -18.75 11.71 -3.23
C PHE A 108 -18.92 10.26 -2.78
#